data_AF-A0A813LHS6-F1
#
_entry.id   AF-A0A813LHS6-F1
#
_cell.length_a   1.000
_cell.length_b   1.000
_cell.length_c   1.000
_cell.angle_alpha   90.00
_cell.angle_beta   90.00
_cell.angle_gamma   90.00
#
_symmetry.space_group_name_H-M   'P 1'
#
loop_
_entity.id
_entity.type
_entity.pdbx_description
1 polymer ?
#
loop_
_entity_poly.entity_id
_entity_poly.type
_entity_poly.pdbx_seq_one_letter_code
_entity_poly.pdbx_strand_id
1 'polypeptide(L)'
;MLTTASSSAKLEGITRLPPLAEPHAEPQFPNLGYVNPASSVSDGSLDLVFVSVERGFAAYFSALVEWTPKLRAGGILVAFYALTTSDAAAAIYIFAAQRGLELHLATHRCAFFVK
;
A
#
# COMPACT_ATOMS: atom_id res chain seq x y z
N MET A 1 78.40 2.54 -14.03
CA MET A 1 77.12 3.28 -13.85
C MET A 1 76.29 3.02 -15.10
N LEU A 2 75.34 2.07 -15.03
CA LEU A 2 74.50 1.66 -16.14
C LEU A 2 73.03 1.88 -15.78
N THR A 3 72.30 2.38 -16.77
CA THR A 3 70.88 2.66 -16.85
C THR A 3 70.01 1.41 -16.64
N THR A 4 68.92 1.53 -15.88
CA THR A 4 67.78 0.61 -15.97
C THR A 4 66.51 1.41 -16.18
N ALA A 5 65.95 1.21 -17.37
CA ALA A 5 64.73 1.81 -17.87
C ALA A 5 63.53 1.52 -16.95
N SER A 6 62.76 2.57 -16.66
CA SER A 6 61.41 2.46 -16.12
C SER A 6 60.55 1.75 -17.15
N SER A 7 60.22 0.47 -16.90
CA SER A 7 59.29 -0.27 -17.73
C SER A 7 57.88 0.29 -17.48
N SER A 8 57.47 1.19 -18.36
CA SER A 8 56.06 1.52 -18.60
C SER A 8 55.36 0.23 -19.06
N ALA A 9 54.84 -0.54 -18.09
CA ALA A 9 53.87 -1.57 -18.36
C ALA A 9 52.56 -0.85 -18.74
N LYS A 10 52.42 -0.60 -20.04
CA LYS A 10 51.21 -0.11 -20.69
C LYS A 10 50.07 -1.09 -20.35
N LEU A 11 49.22 -0.72 -19.40
CA LEU A 11 47.95 -1.39 -19.14
C LEU A 11 46.97 -1.03 -20.28
N GLU A 12 47.28 -1.51 -21.48
CA GLU A 12 46.34 -1.51 -22.60
C GLU A 12 45.41 -2.71 -22.43
N GLY A 13 44.19 -2.43 -21.99
CA GLY A 13 43.18 -3.47 -21.74
C GLY A 13 42.17 -3.13 -20.64
N ILE A 14 42.33 -2.01 -19.93
CA ILE A 14 41.29 -1.56 -19.00
C ILE A 14 40.23 -0.78 -19.79
N THR A 15 39.18 -1.47 -20.19
CA THR A 15 37.91 -0.81 -20.55
C THR A 15 37.33 -0.23 -19.27
N ARG A 16 37.48 1.08 -19.07
CA ARG A 16 36.71 1.80 -18.03
C ARG A 16 35.26 1.80 -18.47
N LEU A 17 34.46 0.95 -17.83
CA LEU A 17 33.01 1.07 -17.91
C LEU A 17 32.64 2.47 -17.36
N PRO A 18 31.74 3.21 -18.03
CA PRO A 18 31.17 4.41 -17.42
C PRO A 18 30.59 4.01 -16.05
N PRO A 19 30.58 4.92 -15.05
CA PRO A 19 29.89 4.64 -13.80
C PRO A 19 28.47 4.15 -14.14
N LEU A 20 27.97 3.16 -13.40
CA LEU A 20 26.56 2.77 -13.52
C LEU A 20 25.75 4.05 -13.52
N ALA A 21 24.86 4.20 -14.50
CA ALA A 21 23.94 5.33 -14.58
C ALA A 21 23.43 5.62 -13.17
N GLU A 22 23.45 6.90 -12.78
CA GLU A 22 23.04 7.34 -11.46
C GLU A 22 21.82 6.55 -11.00
N PRO A 23 21.78 6.07 -9.73
CA PRO A 23 20.68 5.27 -9.24
C PRO A 23 19.40 5.95 -9.69
N HIS A 24 18.64 5.27 -10.56
CA HIS A 24 17.42 5.81 -11.13
C HIS A 24 16.72 6.54 -10.02
N ALA A 25 16.62 7.88 -10.14
CA ALA A 25 15.91 8.67 -9.15
C ALA A 25 14.56 7.97 -9.03
N GLU A 26 14.32 7.33 -7.88
CA GLU A 26 12.99 6.80 -7.58
C GLU A 26 12.04 7.92 -7.95
N PRO A 27 10.99 7.66 -8.75
CA PRO A 27 10.08 8.71 -9.14
C PRO A 27 9.68 9.44 -7.86
N GLN A 28 10.22 10.66 -7.71
CA GLN A 28 9.85 11.53 -6.61
C GLN A 28 8.45 11.94 -6.99
N PHE A 29 7.48 11.13 -6.56
CA PHE A 29 6.11 11.55 -6.54
C PHE A 29 6.16 12.87 -5.76
N PRO A 30 5.82 14.00 -6.39
CA PRO A 30 5.79 15.25 -5.67
C PRO A 30 4.96 15.01 -4.42
N ASN A 31 5.32 15.66 -3.31
CA ASN A 31 4.51 15.65 -2.09
C ASN A 31 3.11 16.19 -2.43
N LEU A 32 2.28 15.35 -3.04
CA LEU A 32 0.85 15.48 -3.16
C LEU A 32 0.42 15.34 -1.72
N GLY A 33 0.20 16.46 -1.04
CA GLY A 33 -0.33 16.47 0.32
C GLY A 33 -1.43 15.41 0.38
N TYR A 34 -1.36 14.50 1.36
CA TYR A 34 -2.13 13.26 1.42
C TYR A 34 -3.60 13.51 1.09
N VAL A 35 -3.98 13.44 -0.19
CA VAL A 35 -5.35 13.60 -0.63
C VAL A 35 -5.94 12.23 -0.41
N ASN A 36 -6.89 12.14 0.53
CA ASN A 36 -7.63 10.91 0.71
C ASN A 36 -8.26 10.52 -0.64
N PRO A 37 -7.84 9.41 -1.28
CA PRO A 37 -8.34 9.03 -2.59
C PRO A 37 -9.86 8.82 -2.59
N ALA A 38 -10.45 8.42 -1.46
CA ALA A 38 -11.91 8.28 -1.33
C ALA A 38 -12.65 9.60 -1.55
N SER A 39 -12.04 10.76 -1.29
CA SER A 39 -12.68 12.07 -1.49
C SER A 39 -12.99 12.38 -2.96
N SER A 40 -12.22 11.78 -3.89
CA SER A 40 -12.40 11.94 -5.34
C SER A 40 -13.43 10.99 -5.95
N VAL A 41 -13.91 10.01 -5.18
CA VAL A 41 -14.83 8.97 -5.63
C VAL A 41 -16.26 9.32 -5.19
N SER A 42 -17.22 9.21 -6.09
CA SER A 42 -18.63 9.44 -5.77
C SER A 42 -19.21 8.32 -4.89
N ASP A 43 -20.12 8.68 -3.99
CA ASP A 43 -20.83 7.69 -3.17
C ASP A 43 -21.69 6.78 -4.06
N GLY A 44 -21.80 5.50 -3.70
CA GLY A 44 -22.59 4.53 -4.46
C GLY A 44 -22.06 4.19 -5.86
N SER A 45 -20.82 4.55 -6.19
CA SER A 45 -20.24 4.34 -7.54
C SER A 45 -19.42 3.07 -7.68
N LEU A 46 -19.03 2.44 -6.57
CA LEU A 46 -18.15 1.27 -6.57
C LEU A 46 -18.91 -0.02 -6.27
N ASP A 47 -18.57 -1.07 -7.01
CA ASP A 47 -19.09 -2.43 -6.79
C ASP A 47 -18.23 -3.21 -5.79
N LEU A 48 -16.93 -2.92 -5.77
CA LEU A 48 -15.94 -3.68 -5.01
C LEU A 48 -14.83 -2.75 -4.52
N VAL A 49 -14.48 -2.88 -3.24
CA VAL A 49 -13.33 -2.17 -2.64
C VAL A 49 -12.46 -3.18 -1.90
N PHE A 50 -11.15 -3.10 -2.10
CA PHE A 50 -10.17 -3.84 -1.31
C PHE A 50 -9.43 -2.88 -0.38
N VAL A 51 -9.53 -3.12 0.92
CA VAL A 51 -8.80 -2.38 1.95
C VAL A 51 -7.72 -3.30 2.52
N SER A 52 -6.47 -2.95 2.25
CA SER A 52 -5.30 -3.56 2.88
C SER A 52 -4.49 -2.45 3.53
N VAL A 53 -4.29 -2.54 4.85
CA VAL A 53 -3.57 -1.53 5.61
C VAL A 53 -2.47 -2.21 6.38
N GLU A 54 -1.21 -1.86 6.10
CA GLU A 54 -0.05 -2.44 6.76
C GLU A 54 0.11 -2.00 8.23
N ARG A 55 -0.53 -0.88 8.64
CA ARG A 55 -0.25 -0.25 9.93
C ARG A 55 -1.50 0.14 10.72
N GLY A 56 -1.84 -0.70 11.69
CA GLY A 56 -2.66 -0.34 12.85
C GLY A 56 -4.18 -0.32 12.62
N PHE A 57 -4.92 -0.66 13.67
CA PHE A 57 -6.39 -0.69 13.64
C PHE A 57 -7.02 0.66 13.27
N ALA A 58 -6.43 1.78 13.72
CA ALA A 58 -6.99 3.11 13.46
C ALA A 58 -7.02 3.44 11.96
N ALA A 59 -5.92 3.22 11.23
CA ALA A 59 -5.86 3.48 9.79
C ALA A 59 -6.79 2.54 9.02
N TYR A 60 -6.88 1.27 9.44
CA TYR A 60 -7.84 0.33 8.91
C TYR A 60 -9.29 0.79 9.12
N PHE A 61 -9.64 1.23 10.32
CA PHE A 61 -10.98 1.70 10.65
C PHE A 61 -11.34 2.98 9.88
N SER A 62 -10.41 3.93 9.77
CA SER A 62 -10.58 5.11 8.92
C SER A 62 -10.87 4.73 7.47
N ALA A 63 -10.13 3.77 6.91
CA ALA A 63 -10.38 3.30 5.55
C ALA A 63 -11.80 2.69 5.42
N LEU A 64 -12.27 1.90 6.38
CA LEU A 64 -13.66 1.41 6.36
C LEU A 64 -14.67 2.57 6.33
N VAL A 65 -14.51 3.54 7.22
CA VAL A 65 -15.41 4.70 7.33
C VAL A 65 -15.47 5.49 6.02
N GLU A 66 -14.33 5.68 5.37
CA GLU A 66 -14.19 6.50 4.16
C GLU A 66 -14.67 5.78 2.90
N TRP A 67 -14.43 4.47 2.79
CA TRP A 67 -14.71 3.70 1.58
C TRP A 67 -16.08 3.03 1.56
N THR A 68 -16.69 2.72 2.71
CA THR A 68 -18.05 2.13 2.75
C THR A 68 -19.13 2.99 2.07
N PRO A 69 -19.16 4.33 2.21
CA PRO A 69 -20.11 5.17 1.47
C PRO A 69 -19.98 5.06 -0.05
N LYS A 70 -18.77 4.76 -0.54
CA LYS A 70 -18.44 4.64 -1.97
C LYS A 70 -19.03 3.40 -2.62
N LEU A 71 -19.37 2.38 -1.83
CA LEU A 71 -20.06 1.20 -2.32
C LEU A 71 -21.51 1.49 -2.73
N ARG A 72 -21.95 0.92 -3.84
CA ARG A 72 -23.37 0.80 -4.18
C ARG A 72 -24.08 -0.22 -3.27
N ALA A 73 -25.40 -0.26 -3.32
CA ALA A 73 -26.17 -1.36 -2.71
C ALA A 73 -25.80 -2.70 -3.39
N GLY A 74 -25.57 -3.74 -2.60
CA GLY A 74 -24.99 -5.02 -3.01
C GLY A 74 -23.48 -4.96 -3.27
N GLY A 75 -22.83 -3.82 -3.05
CA GLY A 75 -21.38 -3.67 -3.19
C GLY A 75 -20.62 -4.35 -2.07
N ILE A 76 -19.41 -4.84 -2.37
CA ILE A 76 -18.59 -5.63 -1.46
C ILE A 76 -17.34 -4.84 -1.06
N LEU A 77 -17.05 -4.76 0.23
CA LEU A 77 -15.77 -4.27 0.74
C LEU A 77 -15.02 -5.44 1.36
N VAL A 78 -13.90 -5.82 0.77
CA VAL A 78 -13.01 -6.84 1.31
C VAL A 78 -11.92 -6.16 2.10
N ALA A 79 -11.81 -6.52 3.36
CA ALA A 79 -10.96 -5.85 4.32
C ALA A 79 -9.99 -6.87 4.95
N PHE A 80 -8.71 -6.68 4.66
CA PHE A 80 -7.64 -7.53 5.16
C PHE A 80 -7.07 -6.91 6.43
N TYR A 81 -7.60 -7.35 7.57
CA TYR A 81 -7.04 -7.03 8.87
C TYR A 81 -6.95 -8.29 9.71
N ALA A 82 -5.77 -8.51 10.28
CA ALA A 82 -5.59 -9.55 11.27
C ALA A 82 -6.36 -9.14 12.53
N LEU A 83 -7.51 -9.80 12.78
CA LEU A 83 -8.29 -9.65 13.99
C LEU A 83 -7.55 -10.30 15.16
N THR A 84 -6.43 -9.71 15.56
CA THR A 84 -5.53 -10.28 16.57
C THR A 84 -5.98 -9.97 17.99
N THR A 85 -6.91 -9.04 18.18
CA THR A 85 -7.42 -8.62 19.50
C THR A 85 -8.95 -8.53 19.52
N SER A 86 -9.52 -8.74 20.71
CA SER A 86 -10.97 -8.65 20.97
C SER A 86 -11.54 -7.28 20.60
N ASP A 87 -10.79 -6.21 20.83
CA ASP A 87 -11.29 -4.84 20.70
C ASP A 87 -11.45 -4.43 19.23
N ALA A 88 -10.49 -4.79 18.38
CA ALA A 88 -10.57 -4.55 16.94
C ALA A 88 -11.72 -5.35 16.31
N ALA A 89 -11.93 -6.58 16.77
CA ALA A 89 -13.06 -7.40 16.34
C ALA A 89 -14.39 -6.76 16.74
N ALA A 90 -14.56 -6.37 18.01
CA ALA A 90 -15.77 -5.74 18.51
C ALA A 90 -16.11 -4.46 17.74
N ALA A 91 -15.11 -3.61 17.47
CA ALA A 91 -15.31 -2.37 16.72
C ALA A 91 -15.75 -2.62 15.27
N ILE A 92 -15.23 -3.66 14.61
CA ILE A 92 -15.68 -4.06 13.27
C ILE A 92 -17.13 -4.56 13.28
N TYR A 93 -17.50 -5.38 14.27
CA TYR A 93 -18.89 -5.84 14.43
C TYR A 93 -19.85 -4.67 14.65
N ILE A 94 -19.50 -3.73 15.53
CA ILE A 94 -20.30 -2.54 15.80
C ILE A 94 -20.42 -1.67 14.55
N PHE A 95 -19.33 -1.49 13.81
CA PHE A 95 -19.33 -0.73 12.55
C PHE A 95 -20.30 -1.32 11.52
N ALA A 96 -20.26 -2.63 11.33
CA ALA A 96 -21.18 -3.33 10.40
C ALA A 96 -22.64 -3.15 10.86
N ALA A 97 -22.92 -3.39 12.14
CA ALA A 97 -24.27 -3.29 12.69
C ALA A 97 -24.86 -1.86 12.57
N GLN A 98 -24.06 -0.83 12.86
CA GLN A 98 -24.50 0.57 12.77
C GLN A 98 -24.79 1.02 11.34
N ARG A 99 -24.18 0.37 10.35
CA ARG A 99 -24.32 0.72 8.93
C ARG A 99 -25.20 -0.26 8.14
N GLY A 100 -25.80 -1.23 8.82
CA GLY A 100 -26.63 -2.25 8.18
C GLY A 100 -25.86 -3.13 7.20
N LEU A 101 -24.56 -3.32 7.41
CA LEU A 101 -23.71 -4.14 6.54
C LEU A 101 -23.75 -5.60 6.99
N GLU A 102 -23.79 -6.52 6.02
CA GLU A 102 -23.57 -7.94 6.31
C GLU A 102 -22.07 -8.19 6.43
N LEU A 103 -21.62 -8.61 7.63
CA LEU A 103 -20.23 -8.94 7.91
C LEU A 103 -20.01 -10.44 7.76
N HIS A 104 -19.08 -10.81 6.90
CA HIS A 104 -18.65 -12.18 6.71
C HIS A 104 -17.17 -12.33 7.05
N LEU A 105 -16.85 -13.34 7.85
CA LEU A 105 -15.47 -13.70 8.16
C LEU A 105 -15.01 -14.80 7.21
N ALA A 106 -14.06 -14.49 6.33
CA ALA A 106 -13.46 -15.47 5.44
C ALA A 106 -12.34 -16.25 6.15
N THR A 107 -11.51 -15.56 6.93
CA THR A 107 -10.44 -16.15 7.74
C THR A 107 -10.20 -15.32 9.00
N HIS A 108 -9.30 -15.77 9.87
CA HIS A 108 -8.82 -15.00 11.03
C HIS A 108 -8.13 -13.66 10.66
N ARG A 109 -7.89 -13.39 9.36
CA ARG A 109 -7.27 -12.14 8.87
C ARG A 109 -8.04 -11.44 7.75
N CYS A 110 -9.22 -11.94 7.41
CA CYS A 110 -10.00 -11.42 6.29
C CYS A 110 -11.47 -11.40 6.65
N ALA A 111 -12.04 -10.21 6.57
CA ALA A 111 -13.47 -9.96 6.66
C ALA A 111 -13.94 -9.28 5.38
N PHE A 112 -15.18 -9.53 4.98
CA PHE A 112 -15.82 -8.76 3.93
C PHE A 112 -17.19 -8.26 4.38
N PHE A 113 -17.53 -7.07 3.91
CA PHE A 113 -18.76 -6.36 4.20
C PHE A 113 -19.59 -6.27 2.93
N VAL A 114 -20.88 -6.58 3.01
CA VAL A 114 -21.84 -6.35 1.93
C VAL A 114 -22.76 -5.21 2.35
N LYS A 115 -22.93 -4.22 1.47
CA LYS A 115 -23.78 -3.05 1.70
C LYS A 115 -25.18 -3.23 1.14
#